data_AF-A0A6C0G034-F1
#
_entry.id   AF-A0A6C0G034-F1
#
_cell.length_a   1.000
_cell.length_b   1.000
_cell.length_c   1.000
_cell.angle_alpha   90.00
_cell.angle_beta   90.00
_cell.angle_gamma   90.00
#
_symmetry.space_group_name_H-M   'P 1'
#
loop_
_entity.id
_entity.type
_entity.pdbx_description
1 polymer ?
#
loop_
_entity_poly.entity_id
_entity_poly.type
_entity_poly.pdbx_seq_one_letter_code
_entity_poly.pdbx_strand_id
1 'polypeptide(L)' 'MPEETAEAVAWALQQSIVVDGDAYPVKKDTCQMLVDKVSEYFNTNHIDYGSFSYADIDDRGFLN' A
#
# COMPACT_ATOMS: atom_id res chain seq x y z
N MET A 1 11.23 2.39 9.90
CA MET A 1 10.69 2.49 8.52
C MET A 1 9.37 3.28 8.44
N PRO A 2 9.26 4.50 9.00
CA PRO A 2 8.11 5.35 8.69
C PRO A 2 8.24 6.00 7.29
N GLU A 3 9.42 6.46 6.88
CA GLU A 3 9.63 7.10 5.57
C GLU A 3 9.36 6.14 4.39
N GLU A 4 9.95 4.94 4.40
CA GLU A 4 9.74 3.96 3.32
C GLU A 4 8.27 3.51 3.21
N THR A 5 7.57 3.45 4.35
CA THR A 5 6.13 3.15 4.37
C THR A 5 5.32 4.29 3.76
N ALA A 6 5.67 5.54 4.04
CA ALA A 6 5.01 6.71 3.47
C ALA A 6 5.16 6.74 1.94
N GLU A 7 6.36 6.48 1.44
CA GLU A 7 6.65 6.42 0.01
C GLU A 7 5.91 5.27 -0.67
N ALA A 8 5.90 4.09 -0.05
CA ALA A 8 5.17 2.94 -0.57
C ALA A 8 3.66 3.18 -0.62
N VAL A 9 3.09 3.82 0.41
CA VAL A 9 1.65 4.19 0.45
C VAL A 9 1.34 5.24 -0.62
N ALA A 10 2.17 6.28 -0.75
CA ALA A 10 2.00 7.30 -1.77
C ALA A 10 2.12 6.74 -3.19
N TRP A 11 3.00 5.76 -3.40
CA TRP A 11 3.13 5.03 -4.66
C TRP A 11 1.89 4.16 -4.92
N ALA A 12 1.43 3.41 -3.91
CA ALA A 12 0.26 2.54 -4.01
C ALA A 12 -1.02 3.30 -4.34
N LEU A 13 -1.23 4.48 -3.74
CA LEU A 13 -2.38 5.36 -4.02
C LEU A 13 -2.40 5.94 -5.45
N GLN A 14 -1.26 5.91 -6.15
CA GLN A 14 -1.18 6.29 -7.57
C GLN A 14 -1.48 5.09 -8.50
N GLN A 15 -1.56 3.88 -7.97
CA GLN A 15 -1.82 2.68 -8.76
C GLN A 15 -3.32 2.45 -8.96
N SER A 16 -3.61 1.73 -10.05
CA SER A 16 -4.93 1.18 -10.33
C SER A 16 -4.81 -0.32 -10.49
N ILE A 17 -5.89 -1.02 -10.18
CA ILE A 17 -5.96 -2.47 -10.18
C ILE A 17 -7.18 -2.88 -10.98
N VAL A 18 -6.96 -3.86 -11.86
CA VAL A 18 -7.99 -4.35 -12.76
C VAL A 18 -8.72 -5.49 -12.07
N VAL A 19 -10.00 -5.30 -11.78
CA VAL A 19 -10.89 -6.31 -11.20
C VAL A 19 -12.00 -6.54 -12.21
N ASP A 20 -12.16 -7.79 -12.65
CA ASP A 20 -13.15 -8.18 -13.66
C ASP A 20 -13.08 -7.40 -14.98
N GLY A 21 -11.90 -6.89 -15.33
CA GLY A 21 -11.66 -6.10 -16.55
C GLY A 21 -11.85 -4.59 -16.37
N ASP A 22 -12.37 -4.16 -15.22
CA ASP A 22 -12.52 -2.75 -14.87
C ASP A 22 -11.36 -2.28 -13.98
N ALA A 23 -10.79 -1.11 -14.29
CA ALA A 23 -9.70 -0.51 -13.51
C ALA A 23 -10.27 0.31 -12.34
N TYR A 24 -9.96 -0.13 -11.12
CA TYR A 24 -10.30 0.58 -9.88
C TYR A 24 -9.05 1.26 -9.31
N PRO A 25 -9.13 2.56 -8.96
CA PRO A 25 -8.03 3.23 -8.29
C PRO A 25 -7.86 2.68 -6.87
N VAL A 26 -6.62 2.51 -6.43
CA VAL A 26 -6.32 2.19 -5.03
C VAL A 26 -6.65 3.42 -4.18
N LYS A 27 -7.43 3.24 -3.13
CA LYS A 27 -7.84 4.30 -2.21
C LYS A 27 -7.43 3.92 -0.79
N LYS A 28 -7.38 4.93 0.08
CA LYS A 28 -7.17 4.74 1.53
C LYS A 28 -8.22 3.79 2.15
N ASP A 29 -9.44 3.82 1.61
CA ASP A 29 -10.57 2.96 2.04
C ASP A 29 -10.47 1.51 1.54
N THR A 30 -9.65 1.22 0.53
CA THR A 30 -9.48 -0.15 0.01
C THR A 30 -8.30 -0.83 0.70
N CYS A 31 -8.52 -1.20 1.96
CA CYS A 31 -7.49 -1.70 2.88
C CYS A 31 -6.61 -2.81 2.28
N GLN A 32 -7.25 -3.83 1.70
CA GLN A 32 -6.55 -5.01 1.20
C GLN A 32 -5.72 -4.69 -0.05
N MET A 33 -6.30 -3.91 -0.96
CA MET A 33 -5.64 -3.49 -2.20
C MET A 33 -4.44 -2.56 -1.94
N LEU A 34 -4.58 -1.67 -0.95
CA LEU A 34 -3.50 -0.80 -0.52
C LEU A 34 -2.34 -1.61 0.06
N VAL A 35 -2.63 -2.57 0.95
CA VAL A 35 -1.61 -3.45 1.53
C VAL A 35 -0.91 -4.29 0.47
N ASP A 36 -1.65 -4.84 -0.50
CA ASP A 36 -1.07 -5.61 -1.61
C ASP A 36 -0.08 -4.75 -2.41
N LYS A 37 -0.46 -3.52 -2.76
CA LYS A 37 0.41 -2.62 -3.54
C LYS A 37 1.59 -2.08 -2.76
N VAL A 38 1.41 -1.80 -1.47
CA VAL A 38 2.53 -1.43 -0.59
C VAL A 38 3.51 -2.59 -0.44
N SER A 39 3.02 -3.81 -0.29
CA SER A 39 3.85 -5.02 -0.23
C SER A 39 4.60 -5.26 -1.55
N GLU A 40 3.96 -5.02 -2.69
CA GLU A 40 4.58 -5.06 -4.02
C GLU A 40 5.75 -4.06 -4.13
N TYR A 41 5.56 -2.84 -3.63
CA TYR A 41 6.61 -1.82 -3.59
C TYR A 41 7.79 -2.27 -2.73
N PHE A 42 7.54 -2.77 -1.52
CA PHE A 42 8.61 -3.22 -0.65
C PHE A 42 9.40 -4.40 -1.23
N ASN A 43 8.71 -5.38 -1.84
CA ASN A 43 9.37 -6.47 -2.56
C ASN A 43 10.25 -5.96 -3.71
N THR A 44 9.74 -5.02 -4.50
CA THR A 44 10.45 -4.47 -5.66
C THR A 44 11.71 -3.70 -5.25
N ASN A 45 11.65 -3.01 -4.12
CA ASN A 45 12.77 -2.25 -3.57
C ASN A 45 13.67 -3.06 -2.63
N HIS A 46 13.44 -4.37 -2.49
CA HIS A 46 14.15 -5.25 -1.55
C HIS A 46 14.16 -4.74 -0.11
N ILE A 47 13.08 -4.06 0.30
CA ILE A 47 12.89 -3.56 1.65
C ILE A 47 12.34 -4.71 2.47
N ASP A 48 13.04 -5.09 3.54
CA ASP A 48 12.61 -6.17 4.43
C ASP A 48 11.41 -5.66 5.23
N TYR A 49 10.23 -6.16 4.88
CA TYR A 49 8.99 -5.90 5.60
C TYR A 49 8.54 -7.21 6.24
N GLY A 50 8.28 -7.17 7.56
CA GLY A 50 7.78 -8.33 8.29
C GLY A 50 6.32 -8.63 7.93
N SER A 51 5.50 -8.98 8.91
CA SER A 51 4.04 -9.11 8.72
C SER A 51 3.37 -7.74 8.58
N PHE A 52 3.63 -7.04 7.48
CA PHE A 52 3.05 -5.73 7.21
C PHE A 52 1.54 -5.86 7.00
N SER A 53 0.77 -5.17 7.84
CA SER A 53 -0.70 -5.22 7.82
C SER A 53 -1.30 -3.83 7.63
N TYR A 54 -2.57 -3.74 7.23
CA TYR A 54 -3.27 -2.45 7.12
C TYR A 54 -3.25 -1.67 8.44
N ALA A 55 -3.28 -2.38 9.58
CA ALA A 55 -3.14 -1.79 10.91
C ALA A 55 -1.82 -1.02 11.08
N ASP A 56 -0.71 -1.47 10.48
CA ASP A 56 0.56 -0.73 10.51
C ASP A 56 0.51 0.56 9.69
N ILE A 57 -0.36 0.63 8.68
CA ILE A 57 -0.57 1.82 7.84
C ILE A 57 -1.44 2.84 8.58
N ASP A 58 -2.52 2.36 9.20
CA ASP A 58 -3.48 3.15 9.95
C ASP A 58 -2.88 3.71 11.25
N ASP A 59 -2.21 2.85 12.04
CA ASP A 59 -1.58 3.21 13.32
C ASP A 59 -0.47 4.27 13.14
N ARG A 60 0.18 4.27 11.97
CA ARG A 60 1.20 5.28 11.61
C ARG A 60 0.62 6.58 11.04
N GLY A 61 -0.70 6.68 10.90
CA GLY A 61 -1.37 7.91 10.48
C GLY A 61 -1.25 8.25 9.00
N PHE A 62 -0.85 7.31 8.14
CA PHE A 62 -0.75 7.56 6.69
C PHE A 62 -2.11 7.69 6.00
N LEU A 63 -3.19 7.31 6.70
CA LEU A 63 -4.55 7.32 6.19
C LEU A 63 -5.37 8.52 6.68
N ASN A 64 -4.90 9.24 7.73
CA ASN A 64 -5.49 10.51 8.15
C ASN A 64 -5.27 11.64 7.12
#